data_AF-A0A2N6D7L6-F1
#
_entry.id   AF-A0A2N6D7L6-F1
#
_cell.length_a   1.000
_cell.length_b   1.000
_cell.length_c   1.000
_cell.angle_alpha   90.00
_cell.angle_beta   90.00
_cell.angle_gamma   90.00
#
_symmetry.space_group_name_H-M   'P 1'
#
loop_
_entity.id
_entity.type
_entity.pdbx_description
1 polymer ?
#
loop_
_entity_poly.entity_id
_entity_poly.type
_entity_poly.pdbx_seq_one_letter_code
_entity_poly.pdbx_strand_id
1 'polypeptide(L)'
;MVKGIILAIISACAYATLPVLGKMGYEQGLTAIQMLTYRFCFGAATLAVFFLFFRRKALIPTPKLLLKCAGLGLGLYLLQSLSFFTALKYIPASTASLLLYLYPLIVLAESTIFLKIKFRMASLVSVVLIMAGCCLVFYDAFLRQLNLTGILL
;
A
#
# COMPACT_ATOMS: atom_id res chain seq x y z
N MET A 1 12.24 -16.14 -12.96
CA MET A 1 12.57 -15.51 -11.66
C MET A 1 13.01 -14.06 -11.82
N VAL A 2 14.02 -13.74 -12.64
CA VAL A 2 14.56 -12.37 -12.80
C VAL A 2 13.51 -11.31 -13.18
N LYS A 3 12.62 -11.58 -14.15
CA LYS A 3 11.53 -10.65 -14.53
C LYS A 3 10.60 -10.28 -13.36
N GLY A 4 10.33 -11.24 -12.47
CA GLY A 4 9.49 -11.00 -11.29
C GLY A 4 10.20 -10.10 -10.27
N ILE A 5 11.51 -10.29 -10.08
CA ILE A 5 12.33 -9.46 -9.20
C ILE A 5 12.37 -8.01 -9.71
N ILE A 6 12.58 -7.81 -11.00
CA ILE A 6 12.60 -6.46 -11.60
C ILE A 6 11.25 -5.76 -11.40
N LEU A 7 10.14 -6.45 -11.68
CA LEU A 7 8.80 -5.90 -11.47
C LEU A 7 8.53 -5.56 -9.99
N ALA A 8 9.01 -6.40 -9.06
CA ALA A 8 8.89 -6.14 -7.64
C ALA A 8 9.68 -4.90 -7.20
N ILE A 9 10.92 -4.73 -7.70
CA ILE A 9 11.73 -3.54 -7.42
C ILE A 9 11.05 -2.28 -7.95
N ILE A 10 10.57 -2.29 -9.20
CA ILE A 10 9.85 -1.15 -9.79
C ILE A 10 8.62 -0.80 -8.95
N SER A 11 7.83 -1.80 -8.54
CA SER A 11 6.67 -1.61 -7.68
C SER A 11 7.05 -1.03 -6.33
N ALA A 12 8.14 -1.50 -5.72
CA ALA A 12 8.61 -1.02 -4.42
C ALA A 12 9.04 0.45 -4.50
N CYS A 13 9.80 0.83 -5.53
CA CYS A 13 10.21 2.21 -5.77
C CYS A 13 8.98 3.12 -5.99
N ALA A 14 8.02 2.69 -6.81
CA ALA A 14 6.79 3.44 -7.06
C ALA A 14 5.92 3.59 -5.80
N TYR A 15 5.92 2.60 -4.91
CA TYR A 15 5.15 2.66 -3.67
C TYR A 15 5.84 3.53 -2.59
N ALA A 16 7.18 3.50 -2.53
CA ALA A 16 7.96 4.29 -1.58
C ALA A 16 7.83 5.82 -1.81
N THR A 17 7.60 6.25 -3.05
CA THR A 17 7.38 7.67 -3.36
C THR A 17 6.00 8.18 -2.97
N LEU A 18 5.01 7.29 -2.79
CA LEU A 18 3.62 7.65 -2.47
C LEU A 18 3.46 8.52 -1.22
N PRO A 19 4.00 8.15 -0.03
CA PRO A 19 3.85 8.99 1.17
C PRO A 19 4.56 10.35 1.05
N VAL A 20 5.68 10.42 0.32
CA VAL A 20 6.42 11.66 0.07
C VAL A 20 5.60 12.60 -0.81
N LEU A 21 5.11 12.11 -1.95
CA LEU A 21 4.25 12.88 -2.85
C LEU A 21 2.92 13.25 -2.19
N GLY A 22 2.37 12.39 -1.33
CA GLY A 22 1.17 12.68 -0.54
C GLY A 22 1.36 13.88 0.38
N LYS A 23 2.49 13.95 1.09
CA LYS A 23 2.85 15.11 1.93
C LYS A 23 3.03 16.39 1.10
N MET A 24 3.77 16.31 -0.01
CA MET A 24 3.92 17.46 -0.92
C MET A 24 2.58 17.94 -1.46
N GLY A 25 1.65 17.02 -1.78
CA GLY A 25 0.31 17.38 -2.19
C GLY A 25 -0.47 18.13 -1.09
N TYR A 26 -0.31 17.72 0.18
CA TYR A 26 -0.94 18.41 1.31
C TYR A 26 -0.38 19.82 1.50
N GLU A 27 0.92 20.02 1.27
CA GLU A 27 1.55 21.34 1.30
C GLU A 27 1.01 22.27 0.20
N GLN A 28 0.57 21.71 -0.93
CA GLN A 28 -0.12 22.44 -2.01
C GLN A 28 -1.62 22.65 -1.74
N GLY A 29 -2.12 22.31 -0.55
CA GLY A 29 -3.52 22.51 -0.16
C GLY A 29 -4.50 21.45 -0.69
N LEU A 30 -4.02 20.38 -1.32
CA LEU A 30 -4.89 19.30 -1.77
C LEU A 30 -5.43 18.50 -0.59
N THR A 31 -6.69 18.10 -0.68
CA THR A 31 -7.31 17.20 0.30
C THR A 31 -7.05 15.73 -0.03
N ALA A 32 -7.15 14.86 0.99
CA ALA A 32 -7.04 13.41 0.83
C ALA A 32 -7.93 12.87 -0.30
N ILE A 33 -9.19 13.35 -0.31
CA ILE A 33 -10.21 12.93 -1.28
C ILE A 33 -9.79 13.35 -2.68
N GLN A 34 -9.35 14.59 -2.89
CA GLN A 34 -8.91 15.07 -4.20
C GLN A 34 -7.73 14.24 -4.74
N MET A 35 -6.73 13.95 -3.90
CA MET A 35 -5.60 13.11 -4.30
C MET A 35 -6.04 11.69 -4.66
N LEU A 36 -6.93 11.08 -3.85
CA LEU A 36 -7.48 9.76 -4.15
C LEU A 36 -8.25 9.78 -5.48
N THR A 37 -9.10 10.78 -5.69
CA THR A 37 -9.86 10.94 -6.94
C THR A 37 -8.92 10.99 -8.14
N TYR A 38 -7.89 11.84 -8.12
CA TYR A 38 -6.91 11.88 -9.21
C TYR A 38 -6.19 10.55 -9.40
N ARG A 39 -5.77 9.89 -8.31
CA ARG A 39 -5.06 8.61 -8.37
C ARG A 39 -5.92 7.51 -8.98
N PHE A 40 -7.18 7.40 -8.57
CA PHE A 40 -8.12 6.41 -9.09
C PHE A 40 -8.56 6.70 -10.51
N CYS A 41 -8.83 7.96 -10.86
CA CYS A 41 -9.16 8.36 -12.22
C CYS A 41 -7.99 8.07 -13.18
N PHE A 42 -6.76 8.43 -12.79
CA PHE A 42 -5.58 8.14 -13.58
C PHE A 42 -5.38 6.64 -13.75
N GLY A 43 -5.44 5.87 -12.66
CA GLY A 43 -5.33 4.41 -12.70
C GLY A 43 -6.41 3.76 -13.59
N ALA A 44 -7.66 4.21 -13.47
CA ALA A 44 -8.77 3.73 -14.30
C ALA A 44 -8.54 4.05 -15.79
N ALA A 45 -8.09 5.27 -16.11
CA ALA A 45 -7.78 5.68 -17.48
C ALA A 45 -6.63 4.84 -18.07
N THR A 46 -5.53 4.65 -17.34
CA THR A 46 -4.39 3.83 -17.78
C THR A 46 -4.82 2.38 -18.01
N LEU A 47 -5.62 1.81 -17.10
CA LEU A 47 -6.12 0.44 -17.23
C LEU A 47 -7.08 0.30 -18.43
N ALA A 48 -7.95 1.29 -18.65
CA ALA A 48 -8.86 1.32 -19.78
C ALA A 48 -8.11 1.38 -21.12
N VAL A 49 -7.09 2.25 -21.22
CA VAL A 49 -6.19 2.32 -22.38
C VAL A 49 -5.50 0.98 -22.61
N PHE A 50 -4.93 0.37 -21.56
CA PHE A 50 -4.27 -0.93 -21.67
C PHE A 50 -5.22 -2.03 -22.17
N PHE A 51 -6.44 -2.11 -21.63
CA PHE A 51 -7.42 -3.09 -22.11
C PHE A 51 -7.92 -2.79 -23.52
N LEU A 52 -8.04 -1.53 -23.92
CA LEU A 52 -8.44 -1.17 -25.27
C LEU A 52 -7.44 -1.71 -26.32
N PHE A 53 -6.14 -1.60 -26.06
CA PHE A 53 -5.08 -2.04 -26.98
C PHE A 53 -4.76 -3.54 -26.91
N PHE A 54 -4.77 -4.14 -25.72
CA PHE A 54 -4.27 -5.52 -25.55
C PHE A 54 -5.35 -6.56 -25.28
N ARG A 55 -6.49 -6.18 -24.68
CA ARG A 55 -7.53 -7.12 -24.24
C ARG A 55 -8.93 -6.52 -24.29
N ARG A 56 -9.40 -6.15 -25.49
CA ARG A 56 -10.68 -5.44 -25.69
C ARG A 56 -11.89 -6.18 -25.11
N LYS A 57 -11.87 -7.52 -25.08
CA LYS A 57 -12.92 -8.35 -24.46
C LYS A 57 -13.00 -8.21 -22.92
N ALA A 58 -11.93 -7.77 -22.26
CA ALA A 58 -11.91 -7.51 -20.83
C ALA A 58 -12.63 -6.20 -20.43
N LEU A 59 -12.92 -5.31 -21.40
CA LEU A 59 -13.71 -4.10 -21.19
C LEU A 59 -15.22 -4.37 -21.02
N ILE A 60 -15.67 -5.60 -21.30
CA ILE A 60 -17.07 -6.01 -21.11
C ILE A 60 -17.10 -7.07 -20.00
N PRO A 61 -16.91 -6.66 -18.73
CA PRO A 61 -16.92 -7.60 -17.61
C PRO A 61 -18.32 -8.15 -17.35
N THR A 62 -18.39 -9.40 -16.90
CA THR A 62 -19.64 -9.99 -16.41
C THR A 62 -20.10 -9.26 -15.14
N PRO A 63 -21.41 -9.09 -14.89
CA PRO A 63 -21.93 -8.44 -13.68
C PRO A 63 -21.40 -9.05 -12.38
N LYS A 64 -21.16 -10.37 -12.35
CA LYS A 64 -20.50 -11.05 -11.20
C LYS A 64 -19.07 -10.57 -10.96
N LEU A 65 -18.31 -10.29 -12.02
CA LEU A 65 -16.94 -9.76 -11.92
C LEU A 65 -16.98 -8.30 -11.47
N LEU A 66 -17.88 -7.49 -12.03
CA LEU A 66 -18.11 -6.11 -11.60
C LEU A 66 -18.44 -6.03 -10.11
N LEU A 67 -19.32 -6.88 -9.60
CA LEU A 67 -19.68 -6.88 -8.18
C LEU A 67 -18.49 -7.23 -7.28
N LYS A 68 -17.65 -8.20 -7.68
CA LYS A 68 -16.41 -8.53 -6.94
C LYS A 68 -15.42 -7.38 -6.96
N CYS A 69 -15.20 -6.75 -8.11
CA CYS A 69 -14.32 -5.59 -8.25
C CYS A 69 -14.84 -4.39 -7.44
N ALA A 70 -16.15 -4.15 -7.44
CA ALA A 70 -16.79 -3.11 -6.65
C ALA A 70 -16.65 -3.39 -5.15
N GLY A 71 -16.87 -4.62 -4.69
CA GLY A 71 -16.68 -4.99 -3.28
C GLY A 71 -15.24 -4.79 -2.79
N LEU A 72 -14.26 -5.21 -3.59
CA LEU A 72 -12.84 -5.01 -3.26
C LEU A 72 -12.42 -3.54 -3.32
N GLY A 73 -12.84 -2.84 -4.38
CA GLY A 73 -12.44 -1.45 -4.64
C GLY A 73 -13.12 -0.45 -3.71
N LEU A 74 -14.46 -0.47 -3.64
CA LEU A 74 -15.24 0.46 -2.83
C LEU A 74 -15.25 0.09 -1.34
N GLY A 75 -15.16 -1.21 -1.01
CA GLY A 75 -15.14 -1.66 0.37
C GLY A 75 -13.75 -1.51 0.99
N LEU A 76 -12.91 -2.51 0.75
CA LEU A 76 -11.63 -2.65 1.46
C LEU A 76 -10.61 -1.60 1.01
N TYR A 77 -10.43 -1.42 -0.31
CA TYR A 77 -9.34 -0.58 -0.82
C TYR A 77 -9.59 0.91 -0.63
N LEU A 78 -10.85 1.36 -0.76
CA LEU A 78 -11.22 2.75 -0.51
C LEU A 78 -11.01 3.09 0.97
N LEU A 79 -11.48 2.24 1.89
CA LEU A 79 -11.30 2.45 3.33
C LEU A 79 -9.82 2.48 3.69
N GLN A 80 -9.04 1.52 3.20
CA GLN A 80 -7.59 1.48 3.40
C GLN A 80 -6.92 2.76 2.87
N SER A 81 -7.25 3.19 1.65
CA SER A 81 -6.64 4.38 1.03
C SER A 81 -7.01 5.66 1.78
N LEU A 82 -8.25 5.77 2.26
CA LEU A 82 -8.71 6.91 3.04
C LEU A 82 -8.02 6.98 4.41
N SER A 83 -7.97 5.86 5.14
CA SER A 83 -7.20 5.76 6.40
C SER A 83 -5.75 6.15 6.18
N PHE A 84 -5.08 5.59 5.17
CA PHE A 84 -3.68 5.88 4.89
C PHE A 84 -3.42 7.36 4.59
N PHE A 85 -4.19 7.98 3.69
CA PHE A 85 -4.01 9.41 3.38
C PHE A 85 -4.41 10.30 4.55
N THR A 86 -5.36 9.88 5.39
CA THR A 86 -5.73 10.61 6.60
C THR A 86 -4.63 10.55 7.65
N ALA A 87 -4.07 9.36 7.91
CA ALA A 87 -2.92 9.16 8.79
C ALA A 87 -1.70 9.99 8.33
N LEU A 88 -1.48 10.10 7.03
CA LEU A 88 -0.43 10.97 6.45
C LEU A 88 -0.59 12.45 6.78
N LYS A 89 -1.77 12.94 7.18
CA LYS A 89 -1.89 14.31 7.70
C LYS A 89 -1.21 14.46 9.06
N TYR A 90 -1.38 13.47 9.92
CA TYR A 90 -0.92 13.49 11.32
C TYR A 90 0.50 12.96 11.50
N ILE A 91 0.94 12.07 10.63
CA ILE A 91 2.21 11.37 10.73
C ILE A 91 3.17 11.87 9.64
N PRO A 92 4.49 12.02 9.94
CA PRO A 92 5.49 12.31 8.92
C PRO A 92 5.72 11.13 7.97
N ALA A 93 6.20 11.40 6.76
CA ALA A 93 6.43 10.35 5.76
C ALA A 93 7.40 9.25 6.24
N SER A 94 8.35 9.59 7.11
CA SER A 94 9.27 8.64 7.76
C SER A 94 8.53 7.62 8.63
N THR A 95 7.63 8.07 9.50
CA THR A 95 6.86 7.20 10.38
C THR A 95 5.79 6.40 9.61
N ALA A 96 5.21 6.96 8.54
CA ALA A 96 4.35 6.20 7.63
C ALA A 96 5.12 5.07 6.93
N SER A 97 6.38 5.33 6.54
CA SER A 97 7.26 4.30 5.96
C SER A 97 7.60 3.22 6.99
N LEU A 98 7.81 3.59 8.26
CA LEU A 98 7.99 2.63 9.35
C LEU A 98 6.78 1.70 9.52
N LEU A 99 5.55 2.23 9.47
CA LEU A 99 4.34 1.41 9.51
C LEU A 99 4.24 0.46 8.32
N LEU A 100 4.64 0.90 7.12
CA LEU A 100 4.72 0.02 5.95
C LEU A 100 5.76 -1.09 6.12
N TYR A 101 6.80 -0.89 6.92
CA TYR A 101 7.73 -1.96 7.26
C TYR A 101 7.19 -2.98 8.26
N LEU A 102 6.11 -2.67 9.00
CA LEU A 102 5.35 -3.66 9.76
C LEU A 102 4.40 -4.47 8.85
N TYR A 103 4.16 -4.02 7.61
CA TYR A 103 3.27 -4.71 6.68
C TYR A 103 3.63 -6.19 6.42
N PRO A 104 4.91 -6.59 6.26
CA PRO A 104 5.28 -8.00 6.11
C PRO A 104 4.86 -8.87 7.29
N LEU A 105 4.86 -8.34 8.52
CA LEU A 105 4.35 -9.06 9.71
C LEU A 105 2.84 -9.25 9.62
N ILE A 106 2.11 -8.18 9.30
CA ILE A 106 0.65 -8.20 9.17
C ILE A 106 0.23 -9.17 8.06
N VAL A 107 0.84 -9.07 6.88
CA VAL A 107 0.56 -9.96 5.75
C VAL A 107 0.91 -11.41 6.08
N LEU A 108 2.01 -11.67 6.80
CA LEU A 108 2.34 -13.03 7.23
C LEU A 108 1.27 -13.58 8.18
N ALA A 109 0.82 -12.80 9.16
CA ALA A 109 -0.24 -13.18 10.09
C ALA A 109 -1.57 -13.43 9.34
N GLU A 110 -1.99 -12.49 8.48
CA GLU A 110 -3.19 -12.63 7.65
C GLU A 110 -3.11 -13.87 6.75
N SER A 111 -1.98 -14.12 6.10
CA SER A 111 -1.80 -15.31 5.25
C SER A 111 -1.86 -16.61 6.03
N THR A 112 -1.40 -16.62 7.28
CA THR A 112 -1.45 -17.80 8.14
C THR A 112 -2.88 -18.06 8.62
N ILE A 113 -3.63 -17.00 8.98
CA ILE A 113 -5.00 -17.11 9.51
C ILE A 113 -6.01 -17.40 8.40
N PHE A 114 -6.00 -16.62 7.31
CA PHE A 114 -7.01 -16.69 6.25
C PHE A 114 -6.67 -17.74 5.18
N LEU A 115 -5.40 -17.83 4.75
CA LEU A 115 -4.98 -18.76 3.70
C LEU A 115 -4.47 -20.10 4.27
N LYS A 116 -4.39 -20.25 5.60
CA LYS A 116 -3.92 -21.46 6.30
C LYS A 116 -2.57 -21.98 5.79
N ILE A 117 -1.72 -21.07 5.32
CA ILE A 117 -0.39 -21.43 4.79
C ILE A 117 0.49 -21.89 5.96
N LYS A 118 1.10 -23.08 5.83
CA LYS A 118 1.95 -23.64 6.88
C LYS A 118 3.16 -22.75 7.12
N PHE A 119 3.33 -22.33 8.37
CA PHE A 119 4.42 -21.50 8.83
C PHE A 119 5.76 -22.24 8.65
N ARG A 120 6.64 -21.73 7.79
CA ARG A 120 7.98 -22.31 7.54
C ARG A 120 9.03 -21.49 8.29
N MET A 121 10.03 -22.14 8.87
CA MET A 121 11.10 -21.46 9.63
C MET A 121 11.84 -20.38 8.82
N ALA A 122 11.91 -20.54 7.49
CA ALA A 122 12.43 -19.52 6.60
C ALA A 122 11.64 -18.19 6.65
N SER A 123 10.32 -18.24 6.81
CA SER A 123 9.48 -17.03 6.95
C SER A 123 9.76 -16.31 8.27
N LEU A 124 10.02 -17.07 9.35
CA LEU A 124 10.38 -16.52 10.65
C LEU A 124 11.72 -15.77 10.58
N VAL A 125 12.73 -16.38 9.93
CA VAL A 125 14.05 -15.74 9.74
C VAL A 125 13.91 -14.46 8.93
N SER A 126 13.14 -14.46 7.83
CA SER A 126 12.90 -13.25 7.03
C SER A 126 12.23 -12.15 7.84
N VAL A 127 11.25 -12.48 8.68
CA VAL A 127 10.59 -11.51 9.57
C VAL A 127 11.57 -10.91 10.57
N VAL A 128 12.37 -11.75 11.25
CA VAL A 128 13.36 -11.28 12.22
C VAL A 128 14.39 -10.37 11.54
N LEU A 129 14.83 -10.73 10.33
CA LEU A 129 15.77 -9.93 9.55
C LEU A 129 15.18 -8.57 9.15
N ILE A 130 13.91 -8.54 8.71
CA ILE A 130 13.19 -7.30 8.39
C ILE A 130 13.08 -6.44 9.65
N MET A 131 12.66 -7.00 10.77
CA MET A 131 12.52 -6.26 12.03
C MET A 131 13.85 -5.68 12.51
N ALA A 132 14.94 -6.45 12.42
CA ALA A 132 16.28 -5.96 12.75
C ALA A 132 16.70 -4.80 11.83
N GLY A 133 16.45 -4.90 10.52
CA GLY A 133 16.71 -3.82 9.57
C GLY A 133 15.88 -2.56 9.85
N CYS A 134 14.63 -2.71 10.25
CA CYS A 134 13.76 -1.59 10.60
C CYS A 134 14.26 -0.85 11.84
N CYS A 135 14.64 -1.58 12.89
CA CYS A 135 15.22 -0.99 14.10
C CYS A 135 16.50 -0.20 13.78
N LEU A 136 17.35 -0.70 12.88
CA LEU A 136 18.58 -0.03 12.45
C LEU A 136 18.31 1.26 11.66
N VAL A 137 17.38 1.23 10.70
CA VAL A 137 17.08 2.40 9.84
C VAL A 137 16.36 3.50 10.62
N PHE A 138 15.53 3.14 11.60
CA PHE A 138 14.64 4.09 12.29
C PHE A 138 14.99 4.34 13.76
N TYR A 139 16.18 3.96 14.21
CA TYR A 139 16.64 4.19 15.59
C TYR A 139 16.47 5.67 16.01
N ASP A 140 16.83 6.61 15.13
CA ASP A 140 16.71 8.06 15.38
C ASP A 140 15.25 8.56 15.34
N ALA A 141 14.44 8.00 14.44
CA ALA A 141 13.03 8.38 14.29
C ALA A 141 12.15 7.91 15.46
N PHE A 142 12.45 6.73 16.02
CA PHE A 142 11.71 6.15 17.15
C PHE A 142 11.85 6.99 18.43
N LEU A 143 12.97 7.71 18.59
CA LEU A 143 13.27 8.54 19.75
C LEU A 143 12.54 9.90 19.74
N ARG A 144 12.10 10.41 18.57
CA ARG A 144 11.66 11.81 18.43
C ARG A 144 10.15 12.03 18.20
N GLN A 145 9.38 11.08 17.65
CA GLN A 145 8.00 11.38 17.19
C GLN A 145 7.00 10.22 17.31
N LEU A 146 6.80 9.68 18.52
CA LEU A 146 5.68 8.77 18.79
C LEU A 146 4.39 9.58 19.05
N ASN A 147 3.68 9.94 17.97
CA ASN A 147 2.33 10.47 18.08
C ASN A 147 1.30 9.33 17.96
N LEU A 148 0.80 8.87 19.12
CA LEU A 148 -0.09 7.71 19.28
C LEU A 148 -1.39 7.81 18.47
N THR A 149 -1.90 9.02 18.23
CA THR A 149 -3.18 9.24 17.54
C THR A 149 -3.14 8.86 16.06
N GLY A 150 -1.97 8.94 15.41
CA GLY A 150 -1.84 8.54 14.01
C GLY A 150 -1.66 7.04 13.80
N ILE A 151 -1.18 6.30 14.81
CA ILE A 151 -0.90 4.85 14.71
C ILE A 151 -2.20 4.03 14.74
N LEU A 152 -3.25 4.56 15.38
CA LEU A 152 -4.54 3.89 15.58
C LEU A 152 -5.58 4.14 14.45
N LEU A 153 -5.27 5.01 13.48
CA LEU A 153 -6.16 5.46 12.39
C LEU A 153 -5.78 4.84 11.04
#